data_AF-A0A833GQD2-F1
#
_entry.id   AF-A0A833GQD2-F1
#
_cell.length_a   1.000
_cell.length_b   1.000
_cell.length_c   1.000
_cell.angle_alpha   90.00
_cell.angle_beta   90.00
_cell.angle_gamma   90.00
#
_symmetry.space_group_name_H-M   'P 1'
#
loop_
_entity.id
_entity.type
_entity.pdbx_description
1 polymer ?
#
loop_
_entity_poly.entity_id
_entity_poly.type
_entity_poly.pdbx_seq_one_letter_code
_entity_poly.pdbx_strand_id
1 'polypeptide(L)'
;MSENPIEKVKVLAESAPPSVGISAAWNYGNTMFVIVLGLLLTPYQLGKLGVEFYGVIMLEMALLSIATLINTSLVKTMVVMAGGKDALSWTDGDKIAKYASFVVCAAGAFAAWLILPGLNIPAGGLTQARWLMVAFCVSQSFSIIVATSQARLMLCQRFDLLNKALIAGQVVQCVVIVALFELFRPSLVLHGLAVLAAAATSRFLIWRYMTTYIS
;
A
#
# COMPACT_ATOMS: atom_id res chain seq x y z
N MET A 1 21.90 1.35 29.31
CA MET A 1 22.68 0.94 28.12
C MET A 1 21.70 0.68 26.99
N SER A 2 21.67 1.53 25.95
CA SER A 2 20.83 1.27 24.77
C SER A 2 21.58 0.29 23.87
N GLU A 3 21.04 -0.92 23.69
CA GLU A 3 21.57 -1.87 22.70
C GLU A 3 21.67 -1.21 21.33
N ASN A 4 22.80 -1.41 20.65
CA ASN A 4 23.03 -0.86 19.33
C ASN A 4 21.98 -1.44 18.36
N PRO A 5 21.13 -0.62 17.72
CA PRO A 5 20.08 -1.11 16.83
C PRO A 5 20.61 -1.94 15.66
N ILE A 6 21.87 -1.75 15.27
CA ILE A 6 22.54 -2.56 14.24
C ILE A 6 22.75 -4.00 14.73
N GLU A 7 23.13 -4.18 15.99
CA GLU A 7 23.45 -5.49 16.57
C GLU A 7 22.18 -6.34 16.71
N LYS A 8 21.05 -5.73 17.10
CA LYS A 8 19.72 -6.38 17.06
C LYS A 8 19.32 -6.82 15.66
N VAL A 9 19.50 -5.97 14.64
CA VAL A 9 19.17 -6.33 13.24
C VAL A 9 20.02 -7.50 12.77
N LYS A 10 21.28 -7.59 13.21
CA LYS A 10 22.19 -8.68 12.86
C LYS A 10 21.75 -10.01 13.48
N VAL A 11 21.40 -10.02 14.77
CA VAL A 11 20.85 -11.20 15.46
C VAL A 11 19.53 -11.66 14.84
N LEU A 12 18.68 -10.71 14.41
CA LEU A 12 17.43 -11.01 13.73
C LEU A 12 17.64 -11.55 12.31
N ALA A 13 18.66 -11.09 11.60
CA ALA A 13 19.06 -11.67 10.31
C ALA A 13 19.63 -13.09 10.45
N GLU A 14 20.17 -13.43 11.63
CA GLU A 14 20.67 -14.77 11.97
C GLU A 14 19.55 -15.73 12.41
N SER A 15 18.36 -15.23 12.78
CA SER A 15 17.18 -16.07 12.94
C SER A 15 16.78 -16.65 11.57
N ALA A 16 16.86 -17.98 11.43
CA ALA A 16 16.87 -18.66 10.14
C ALA A 16 15.78 -18.10 9.18
N PRO A 17 16.16 -17.34 8.14
CA PRO A 17 15.18 -16.80 7.22
C PRO A 17 14.48 -17.97 6.51
N PRO A 18 13.20 -17.83 6.14
CA PRO A 18 12.55 -18.82 5.30
C PRO A 18 13.40 -19.01 4.04
N SER A 19 13.53 -20.26 3.59
CA SER A 19 14.31 -20.56 2.38
C SER A 19 13.84 -19.67 1.23
N VAL A 20 14.76 -19.26 0.36
CA VAL A 20 14.46 -18.40 -0.80
C VAL A 20 13.24 -18.91 -1.59
N GLY A 21 13.09 -20.23 -1.69
CA GLY A 21 11.94 -20.88 -2.31
C GLY A 21 10.59 -20.60 -1.62
N ILE A 22 10.53 -20.59 -0.28
CA ILE A 22 9.31 -20.27 0.46
C ILE A 22 8.91 -18.81 0.25
N SER A 23 9.88 -17.89 0.30
CA SER A 23 9.63 -16.46 0.05
C SER A 23 9.13 -16.21 -1.37
N ALA A 24 9.72 -16.88 -2.37
CA ALA A 24 9.27 -16.81 -3.75
C ALA A 24 7.83 -17.35 -3.90
N ALA A 25 7.54 -18.50 -3.29
CA ALA A 25 6.19 -19.09 -3.31
C ALA A 25 5.12 -18.14 -2.73
N TRP A 26 5.41 -17.46 -1.61
CA TRP A 26 4.51 -16.46 -1.04
C TRP A 26 4.27 -15.26 -1.96
N ASN A 27 5.31 -14.78 -2.63
CA ASN A 27 5.18 -13.68 -3.60
C ASN A 27 4.31 -14.09 -4.79
N TYR A 28 4.59 -15.24 -5.41
CA TYR A 28 3.79 -15.75 -6.53
C TYR A 28 2.34 -16.04 -6.11
N GLY A 29 2.14 -16.63 -4.93
CA GLY A 29 0.82 -16.88 -4.37
C GLY A 29 0.01 -15.59 -4.18
N ASN A 30 0.64 -14.54 -3.62
CA ASN A 30 0.03 -13.23 -3.49
C ASN A 30 -0.31 -12.62 -4.87
N THR A 31 0.59 -12.70 -5.85
CA THR A 31 0.32 -12.22 -7.21
C THR A 31 -0.87 -12.93 -7.85
N MET A 32 -0.94 -14.26 -7.75
CA MET A 32 -2.07 -15.03 -8.29
C MET A 32 -3.37 -14.68 -7.58
N PHE A 33 -3.33 -14.50 -6.25
CA PHE A 33 -4.48 -14.07 -5.48
C PHE A 33 -5.02 -12.71 -5.94
N VAL A 34 -4.13 -11.73 -6.16
CA VAL A 34 -4.50 -10.41 -6.71
C VAL A 34 -5.14 -10.53 -8.08
N ILE A 35 -4.60 -11.35 -8.97
CA ILE A 35 -5.14 -11.54 -10.31
C ILE A 35 -6.55 -12.12 -10.23
N VAL A 36 -6.75 -13.18 -9.43
CA VAL A 36 -8.07 -13.80 -9.26
C VAL A 36 -9.07 -12.83 -8.66
N LEU A 37 -8.70 -12.10 -7.60
CA LEU A 37 -9.56 -11.06 -7.03
C LEU A 37 -9.89 -9.97 -8.05
N GLY A 38 -8.91 -9.52 -8.83
CA GLY A 38 -9.12 -8.52 -9.87
C GLY A 38 -10.11 -9.00 -10.94
N LEU A 39 -9.99 -10.26 -11.38
CA LEU A 39 -10.90 -10.88 -12.36
C LEU A 39 -12.33 -11.01 -11.84
N LEU A 40 -12.52 -11.21 -10.54
CA LEU A 40 -13.83 -11.31 -9.91
C LEU A 40 -14.44 -9.93 -9.59
N LEU A 41 -13.64 -9.03 -9.04
CA LEU A 41 -14.08 -7.73 -8.55
C LEU A 41 -14.34 -6.74 -9.69
N THR A 42 -13.57 -6.81 -10.78
CA THR A 42 -13.74 -5.97 -11.97
C THR A 42 -15.13 -6.05 -12.58
N PRO A 43 -15.64 -7.23 -13.01
CA PRO A 43 -16.97 -7.32 -13.58
C PRO A 43 -18.07 -6.94 -12.59
N TYR A 44 -17.88 -7.25 -11.30
CA TYR A 44 -18.80 -6.85 -10.24
C TYR A 44 -18.90 -5.31 -10.12
N GLN A 45 -17.76 -4.62 -10.03
CA GLN A 45 -17.72 -3.16 -9.96
C GLN A 45 -18.25 -2.51 -11.24
N LEU A 46 -17.90 -3.05 -12.41
CA LEU A 46 -18.37 -2.56 -13.69
C LEU A 46 -19.89 -2.65 -13.79
N GLY A 47 -20.48 -3.77 -13.34
CA GLY A 47 -21.93 -3.96 -13.32
C GLY A 47 -22.67 -3.06 -12.34
N LYS A 48 -22.07 -2.75 -11.17
CA LYS A 48 -22.70 -1.91 -10.12
C LYS A 48 -22.51 -0.40 -10.33
N LEU A 49 -21.35 0.03 -10.82
CA LEU A 49 -21.00 1.45 -10.99
C LEU A 49 -21.23 1.95 -12.43
N GLY A 50 -21.15 1.06 -13.42
CA GLY A 50 -21.11 1.42 -14.84
C GLY A 50 -19.70 1.72 -15.34
N VAL A 51 -19.55 1.69 -16.67
CA VAL A 51 -18.27 1.81 -17.37
C VAL A 51 -17.60 3.17 -17.12
N GLU A 52 -18.39 4.24 -17.06
CA GLU A 52 -17.89 5.61 -16.94
C GLU A 52 -17.18 5.85 -15.60
N PHE A 53 -17.79 5.40 -14.50
CA PHE A 53 -17.21 5.51 -13.16
C PHE A 53 -16.04 4.55 -12.97
N TYR A 54 -16.09 3.38 -13.60
CA TYR A 54 -14.98 2.42 -13.56
C TYR A 54 -13.69 2.96 -14.17
N GLY A 55 -13.79 3.82 -15.20
CA GLY A 55 -12.63 4.54 -15.74
C GLY A 55 -11.88 5.39 -14.70
N VAL A 56 -12.61 5.98 -13.73
CA VAL A 56 -12.00 6.75 -12.63
C VAL A 56 -11.28 5.84 -11.64
N ILE A 57 -11.81 4.64 -11.38
CA ILE A 57 -11.12 3.62 -10.56
C ILE A 57 -9.83 3.16 -11.26
N MET A 58 -9.85 3.00 -12.59
CA MET A 58 -8.65 2.68 -13.35
C MET A 58 -7.57 3.77 -13.26
N LEU A 59 -7.97 5.04 -13.25
CA LEU A 59 -7.06 6.15 -13.01
C LEU A 59 -6.45 6.09 -11.60
N GLU A 60 -7.26 5.81 -10.57
CA GLU A 60 -6.75 5.60 -9.21
C GLU A 60 -5.72 4.46 -9.16
N MET A 61 -6.01 3.32 -9.78
CA MET A 61 -5.10 2.17 -9.81
C MET A 61 -3.77 2.48 -10.53
N ALA A 62 -3.81 3.30 -11.58
CA ALA A 62 -2.60 3.79 -12.24
C ALA A 62 -1.76 4.68 -11.30
N LEU A 63 -2.40 5.61 -10.58
CA LEU A 63 -1.73 6.44 -9.57
C LEU A 63 -1.16 5.60 -8.42
N LEU A 64 -1.88 4.59 -7.96
CA LEU A 64 -1.42 3.63 -6.96
C LEU A 64 -0.19 2.87 -7.42
N SER A 65 -0.13 2.49 -8.69
CA SER A 65 1.03 1.80 -9.28
C SER A 65 2.26 2.69 -9.29
N ILE A 66 2.12 3.97 -9.66
CA ILE A 66 3.20 4.97 -9.61
C ILE A 66 3.67 5.16 -8.16
N ALA A 67 2.73 5.35 -7.22
CA ALA A 67 3.06 5.52 -5.80
C ALA A 67 3.78 4.28 -5.22
N THR A 68 3.36 3.09 -5.62
CA THR A 68 3.98 1.82 -5.20
C THR A 68 5.41 1.68 -5.74
N LEU A 69 5.65 2.08 -6.99
CA LEU A 69 6.99 2.07 -7.58
C LEU A 69 7.95 2.99 -6.82
N ILE A 70 7.48 4.19 -6.48
CA ILE A 70 8.25 5.18 -5.71
C ILE A 70 8.53 4.66 -4.30
N ASN A 71 7.50 4.19 -3.59
CA ASN A 71 7.64 3.63 -2.25
C ASN A 71 8.62 2.45 -2.23
N THR A 72 8.52 1.54 -3.20
CA THR A 72 9.42 0.38 -3.31
C THR A 72 10.86 0.82 -3.58
N SER A 73 11.06 1.83 -4.43
CA SER A 73 12.39 2.36 -4.73
C SER A 73 13.03 2.99 -3.49
N LEU A 74 12.26 3.79 -2.74
CA LEU A 74 12.71 4.39 -1.48
C LEU A 74 13.03 3.34 -0.42
N VAL A 75 12.19 2.31 -0.27
CA VAL A 75 12.44 1.19 0.65
C VAL A 75 13.73 0.45 0.29
N LYS A 76 13.99 0.20 -1.01
CA LYS A 76 15.26 -0.41 -1.47
C LYS A 76 16.46 0.49 -1.17
N THR A 77 16.35 1.79 -1.42
CA THR A 77 17.43 2.74 -1.09
C THR A 77 17.74 2.74 0.41
N MET A 78 16.71 2.71 1.27
CA MET A 78 16.90 2.57 2.72
C MET A 78 17.65 1.27 3.04
N VAL A 79 17.20 0.14 2.51
CA VAL A 79 17.85 -1.18 2.69
C VAL A 79 19.34 -1.14 2.33
N VAL A 80 19.71 -0.49 1.22
CA VAL A 80 21.11 -0.32 0.81
C VAL A 80 21.88 0.55 1.81
N MET A 81 21.29 1.66 2.29
CA MET A 81 21.90 2.53 3.29
C MET A 81 22.14 1.80 4.63
N ALA A 82 21.22 0.94 5.09
CA ALA A 82 21.47 0.09 6.27
C ALA A 82 22.66 -0.85 6.08
N GLY A 83 22.79 -1.44 4.90
CA GLY A 83 23.89 -2.35 4.57
C GLY A 83 25.26 -1.67 4.67
N GLY A 84 25.32 -0.35 4.47
CA GLY A 84 26.53 0.47 4.55
C GLY A 84 27.08 0.75 5.96
N LYS A 85 26.43 0.28 7.04
CA LYS A 85 26.81 0.44 8.46
C LYS A 85 26.73 1.85 9.07
N ASP A 86 26.29 2.88 8.34
CA ASP A 86 26.11 4.22 8.90
C ASP A 86 24.73 4.40 9.54
N ALA A 87 24.61 4.20 10.86
CA ALA A 87 23.36 4.33 11.61
C ALA A 87 22.69 5.71 11.43
N LEU A 88 23.48 6.78 11.36
CA LEU A 88 23.01 8.15 11.11
C LEU A 88 22.35 8.28 9.72
N SER A 89 22.89 7.59 8.71
CA SER A 89 22.34 7.60 7.34
C SER A 89 20.96 6.93 7.26
N TRP A 90 20.68 5.96 8.14
CA TRP A 90 19.38 5.27 8.15
C TRP A 90 18.27 6.17 8.70
N THR A 91 18.50 6.87 9.82
CA THR A 91 17.49 7.76 10.42
C THR A 91 17.16 8.95 9.52
N ASP A 92 18.16 9.52 8.86
CA ASP A 92 17.94 10.65 7.96
C ASP A 92 17.37 10.17 6.62
N GLY A 93 17.81 9.02 6.11
CA GLY A 93 17.23 8.35 4.95
C GLY A 93 15.76 8.00 5.13
N ASP A 94 15.37 7.53 6.32
CA ASP A 94 13.96 7.23 6.66
C ASP A 94 13.09 8.49 6.65
N LYS A 95 13.57 9.60 7.25
CA LYS A 95 12.86 10.88 7.20
C LYS A 95 12.71 11.37 5.77
N ILE A 96 13.80 11.37 4.99
CA ILE A 96 13.80 11.82 3.59
C ILE A 96 12.84 10.96 2.76
N ALA A 97 12.88 9.63 2.91
CA ALA A 97 11.99 8.71 2.22
C ALA A 97 10.52 8.99 2.57
N LYS A 98 10.22 9.24 3.84
CA LYS A 98 8.86 9.58 4.29
C LYS A 98 8.37 10.90 3.69
N TYR A 99 9.18 11.95 3.76
CA TYR A 99 8.84 13.25 3.18
C TYR A 99 8.70 13.18 1.65
N ALA A 100 9.62 12.52 0.95
CA ALA A 100 9.56 12.35 -0.49
C ALA A 100 8.29 11.58 -0.93
N SER A 101 7.96 10.48 -0.23
CA SER A 101 6.74 9.72 -0.49
C SER A 101 5.48 10.57 -0.29
N PHE A 102 5.44 11.37 0.79
CA PHE A 102 4.34 12.29 1.06
C PHE A 102 4.16 13.31 -0.06
N VAL A 103 5.25 14.00 -0.41
CA VAL A 103 5.23 15.07 -1.41
C VAL A 103 4.80 14.52 -2.76
N VAL A 104 5.31 13.36 -3.19
CA VAL A 104 4.93 12.79 -4.49
C VAL A 104 3.48 12.32 -4.49
N CYS A 105 2.99 11.69 -3.42
CA CYS A 105 1.58 11.27 -3.35
C CYS A 105 0.64 12.49 -3.34
N ALA A 106 0.97 13.53 -2.57
CA ALA A 106 0.20 14.76 -2.52
C ALA A 106 0.21 15.49 -3.87
N ALA A 107 1.37 15.58 -4.53
CA ALA A 107 1.50 16.20 -5.85
C ALA A 107 0.74 15.40 -6.92
N GLY A 108 0.84 14.07 -6.91
CA GLY A 108 0.13 13.20 -7.85
C GLY A 108 -1.38 13.31 -7.72
N ALA A 109 -1.89 13.34 -6.49
CA ALA A 109 -3.33 13.52 -6.27
C ALA A 109 -3.82 14.95 -6.55
N PHE A 110 -3.00 15.97 -6.30
CA PHE A 110 -3.31 17.34 -6.70
C PHE A 110 -3.33 17.46 -8.23
N ALA A 111 -2.37 16.86 -8.93
CA ALA A 111 -2.37 16.78 -10.38
C ALA A 111 -3.61 16.06 -10.91
N ALA A 112 -3.97 14.90 -10.31
CA ALA A 112 -5.20 14.20 -10.65
C ALA A 112 -6.43 15.09 -10.43
N TRP A 113 -6.52 15.78 -9.29
CA TRP A 113 -7.59 16.72 -8.97
C TRP A 113 -7.74 17.84 -10.02
N LEU A 114 -6.63 18.37 -10.53
CA LEU A 114 -6.64 19.39 -11.59
C LEU A 114 -7.03 18.84 -12.96
N ILE A 115 -6.71 17.56 -13.24
CA ILE A 115 -7.00 16.92 -14.53
C ILE A 115 -8.43 16.38 -14.58
N LEU A 116 -9.02 15.98 -13.44
CA LEU A 116 -10.37 15.39 -13.36
C LEU A 116 -11.46 16.21 -14.11
N PRO A 117 -11.52 17.56 -14.03
CA PRO A 117 -12.51 18.35 -14.79
C PRO A 117 -12.33 18.27 -16.31
N GLY A 118 -11.13 17.98 -16.80
CA GLY A 118 -10.85 17.78 -18.22
C GLY A 118 -11.14 16.37 -18.72
N LEU A 119 -11.49 15.43 -17.82
CA LEU A 119 -11.94 14.10 -18.19
C LEU A 119 -13.45 14.12 -18.40
N ASN A 120 -13.95 13.29 -19.33
CA ASN A 120 -15.37 13.12 -19.62
C ASN A 120 -16.08 12.33 -18.49
N ILE A 121 -16.11 12.89 -17.29
CA ILE A 121 -16.77 12.31 -16.12
C ILE A 121 -18.25 12.70 -16.17
N PRO A 122 -19.19 11.76 -15.93
CA PRO A 122 -20.62 12.04 -15.95
C PRO A 122 -21.02 13.16 -14.99
N ALA A 123 -22.11 13.87 -15.31
CA ALA A 123 -22.66 14.91 -14.45
C ALA A 123 -22.97 14.33 -13.05
N GLY A 124 -22.39 14.93 -12.01
CA GLY A 124 -22.50 14.46 -10.62
C GLY A 124 -21.41 13.46 -10.17
N GLY A 125 -20.64 12.90 -11.11
CA GLY A 125 -19.46 12.08 -10.80
C GLY A 125 -18.23 12.89 -10.39
N LEU A 126 -18.20 14.15 -10.82
CA LEU A 126 -17.35 15.27 -10.36
C LEU A 126 -16.79 15.07 -8.94
N THR A 127 -17.70 15.26 -8.01
CA THR A 127 -17.43 15.33 -6.58
C THR A 127 -17.03 13.97 -6.02
N GLN A 128 -17.59 12.87 -6.54
CA GLN A 128 -17.25 11.53 -6.05
C GLN A 128 -15.83 11.13 -6.44
N ALA A 129 -15.40 11.45 -7.67
CA ALA A 129 -14.04 11.22 -8.14
C ALA A 129 -13.02 12.00 -7.29
N ARG A 130 -13.35 13.25 -6.93
CA ARG A 130 -12.54 14.07 -6.02
C ARG A 130 -12.37 13.44 -4.64
N TRP A 131 -13.46 12.96 -4.05
CA TRP A 131 -13.40 12.25 -2.76
C TRP A 131 -12.60 10.94 -2.85
N LEU A 132 -12.70 10.23 -3.97
CA LEU A 132 -11.86 9.05 -4.21
C LEU A 132 -10.37 9.42 -4.20
N MET A 133 -9.97 10.51 -4.88
CA MET A 133 -8.58 10.97 -4.86
C MET A 133 -8.12 11.38 -3.45
N VAL A 134 -8.99 11.99 -2.64
CA VAL A 134 -8.68 12.30 -1.23
C VAL A 134 -8.48 11.02 -0.42
N ALA A 135 -9.36 10.03 -0.59
CA ALA A 135 -9.22 8.73 0.05
C ALA A 135 -7.90 8.05 -0.36
N PHE A 136 -7.53 8.14 -1.63
CA PHE A 136 -6.24 7.69 -2.13
C PHE A 136 -5.07 8.40 -1.42
N CYS A 137 -5.04 9.73 -1.31
CA CYS A 137 -4.00 10.46 -0.57
C CYS A 137 -3.83 9.98 0.87
N VAL A 138 -4.97 9.85 1.57
CA VAL A 138 -4.98 9.44 2.97
C VAL A 138 -4.50 7.99 3.09
N SER A 139 -4.89 7.11 2.15
CA SER A 139 -4.39 5.73 2.09
C SER A 139 -2.86 5.67 1.92
N GLN A 140 -2.30 6.54 1.07
CA GLN A 140 -0.86 6.62 0.86
C GLN A 140 -0.12 7.18 2.08
N SER A 141 -0.75 8.08 2.82
CA SER A 141 -0.18 8.63 4.06
C SER A 141 0.06 7.53 5.10
N PHE A 142 -0.78 6.48 5.17
CA PHE A 142 -0.50 5.32 6.02
C PHE A 142 0.74 4.54 5.57
N SER A 143 1.01 4.47 4.27
CA SER A 143 2.21 3.81 3.74
C SER A 143 3.50 4.46 4.26
N ILE A 144 3.49 5.78 4.46
CA ILE A 144 4.62 6.56 4.96
C ILE A 144 4.95 6.21 6.41
N ILE A 145 3.92 6.11 7.25
CA ILE A 145 4.07 5.76 8.67
C ILE A 145 4.74 4.39 8.83
N VAL A 146 4.43 3.46 7.92
CA VAL A 146 4.83 2.06 8.03
C VAL A 146 6.02 1.70 7.13
N ALA A 147 6.54 2.63 6.32
CA ALA A 147 7.66 2.40 5.40
C ALA A 147 8.90 1.82 6.10
N THR A 148 9.27 2.35 7.27
CA THR A 148 10.40 1.84 8.07
C THR A 148 10.17 0.40 8.53
N SER A 149 8.94 0.09 8.93
CA SER A 149 8.57 -1.26 9.39
C SER A 149 8.64 -2.25 8.24
N GLN A 150 8.17 -1.85 7.06
CA GLN A 150 8.28 -2.64 5.84
C GLN A 150 9.74 -2.87 5.43
N ALA A 151 10.58 -1.83 5.47
CA ALA A 151 12.01 -1.95 5.17
C ALA A 151 12.72 -2.94 6.11
N ARG A 152 12.40 -2.91 7.41
CA ARG A 152 12.93 -3.87 8.39
C ARG A 152 12.50 -5.30 8.11
N LEU A 153 11.23 -5.54 7.76
CA LEU A 153 10.76 -6.87 7.37
C LEU A 153 11.49 -7.38 6.13
N MET A 154 11.76 -6.50 5.15
CA MET A 154 12.53 -6.86 3.95
C MET A 154 14.00 -7.18 4.29
N LEU A 155 14.64 -6.41 5.19
CA LEU A 155 15.99 -6.70 5.68
C LEU A 155 16.06 -8.07 6.38
N CYS A 156 15.04 -8.42 7.15
CA CYS A 156 14.95 -9.73 7.81
C CYS A 156 14.44 -10.84 6.88
N GLN A 157 14.27 -10.57 5.59
CA GLN A 157 13.72 -11.50 4.59
C GLN A 157 12.35 -12.11 4.97
N ARG A 158 11.56 -11.41 5.81
CA ARG A 158 10.22 -11.82 6.27
C ARG A 158 9.14 -11.42 5.27
N PHE A 159 9.30 -11.84 4.02
CA PHE A 159 8.31 -11.62 2.96
C PHE A 159 7.00 -12.35 3.23
N ASP A 160 7.02 -13.42 4.02
CA ASP A 160 5.84 -14.14 4.49
C ASP A 160 4.88 -13.21 5.26
N LEU A 161 5.40 -12.44 6.21
CA LEU A 161 4.61 -11.52 7.03
C LEU A 161 4.08 -10.34 6.20
N LEU A 162 4.92 -9.82 5.30
CA LEU A 162 4.53 -8.74 4.40
C LEU A 162 3.38 -9.17 3.48
N ASN A 163 3.51 -10.33 2.81
CA ASN A 163 2.48 -10.85 1.92
C ASN A 163 1.17 -11.15 2.68
N LYS A 164 1.25 -11.72 3.88
CA LYS A 164 0.06 -11.94 4.73
C LYS A 164 -0.69 -10.64 5.02
N ALA A 165 0.02 -9.58 5.38
CA ALA A 165 -0.60 -8.28 5.65
C ALA A 165 -1.23 -7.66 4.39
N LEU A 166 -0.59 -7.80 3.23
CA LEU A 166 -1.12 -7.32 1.95
C LEU A 166 -2.38 -8.10 1.53
N ILE A 167 -2.35 -9.43 1.62
CA ILE A 167 -3.50 -10.30 1.34
C ILE A 167 -4.66 -9.95 2.26
N ALA A 168 -4.41 -9.79 3.57
CA ALA A 168 -5.44 -9.38 4.52
C ALA A 168 -6.08 -8.03 4.16
N GLY A 169 -5.26 -7.05 3.75
CA GLY A 169 -5.76 -5.77 3.24
C GLY A 169 -6.67 -5.92 2.03
N GLN A 170 -6.29 -6.73 1.05
CA GLN A 170 -7.07 -6.99 -0.17
C GLN A 170 -8.38 -7.73 0.11
N VAL A 171 -8.35 -8.70 1.03
CA VAL A 171 -9.57 -9.39 1.51
C VAL A 171 -10.52 -8.38 2.14
N VAL A 172 -10.01 -7.53 3.05
CA VAL A 172 -10.83 -6.46 3.67
C VAL A 172 -11.36 -5.52 2.61
N GLN A 173 -10.56 -5.12 1.62
CA GLN A 173 -11.01 -4.27 0.51
C GLN A 173 -12.20 -4.90 -0.21
N CYS A 174 -12.08 -6.16 -0.61
CA CYS A 174 -13.12 -6.86 -1.37
C CYS A 174 -14.39 -7.02 -0.54
N VAL A 175 -14.27 -7.47 0.71
CA VAL A 175 -15.40 -7.65 1.62
C VAL A 175 -16.11 -6.32 1.88
N VAL A 176 -15.35 -5.25 2.14
CA VAL A 176 -15.92 -3.92 2.40
C VAL A 176 -16.57 -3.35 1.13
N ILE A 177 -15.98 -3.53 -0.06
CA ILE A 177 -16.61 -3.09 -1.32
C ILE A 177 -17.94 -3.81 -1.52
N VAL A 178 -17.96 -5.14 -1.42
CA VAL A 178 -19.18 -5.93 -1.62
C VAL A 178 -20.23 -5.53 -0.59
N ALA A 179 -19.87 -5.49 0.70
CA ALA A 179 -20.78 -5.10 1.77
C ALA A 179 -21.34 -3.68 1.57
N LEU A 180 -20.50 -2.69 1.28
CA LEU A 180 -20.96 -1.31 1.09
C LEU A 180 -21.82 -1.14 -0.16
N PHE A 181 -21.54 -1.86 -1.25
CA PHE A 181 -22.32 -1.78 -2.48
C PHE A 181 -23.66 -2.53 -2.41
N GLU A 182 -23.77 -3.52 -1.52
CA GLU A 182 -25.04 -4.21 -1.27
C GLU A 182 -25.91 -3.46 -0.23
N LEU A 183 -25.28 -2.82 0.77
CA LEU A 183 -26.00 -2.06 1.80
C LEU A 183 -26.38 -0.63 1.37
N PHE A 184 -25.59 -0.02 0.50
CA PHE A 184 -25.76 1.36 0.06
C PHE A 184 -25.74 1.46 -1.47
N ARG A 185 -26.19 2.60 -2.01
CA ARG A 185 -26.09 2.86 -3.45
C ARG A 185 -24.61 2.89 -3.88
N PRO A 186 -24.20 2.06 -4.87
CA PRO A 186 -22.82 2.04 -5.35
C PRO A 186 -22.34 3.43 -5.75
N SER A 187 -21.16 3.83 -5.26
CA SER A 187 -20.56 5.13 -5.53
C SER A 187 -19.03 5.04 -5.41
N LEU A 188 -18.31 5.98 -6.05
CA LEU A 188 -16.85 6.03 -5.96
C LEU A 188 -16.37 6.34 -4.55
N VAL A 189 -17.17 7.06 -3.76
CA VAL A 189 -16.84 7.39 -2.37
C VAL A 189 -16.75 6.11 -1.52
N LEU A 190 -17.71 5.19 -1.68
CA LEU A 190 -17.70 3.91 -0.98
C LEU A 190 -16.52 3.03 -1.39
N HIS A 191 -16.13 3.08 -2.68
CA HIS A 191 -14.90 2.41 -3.13
C HIS A 191 -13.66 2.97 -2.43
N GLY A 192 -13.53 4.30 -2.36
CA GLY A 192 -12.44 4.96 -1.66
C GLY A 192 -12.38 4.63 -0.17
N LEU A 193 -13.54 4.53 0.51
CA LEU A 193 -13.60 4.09 1.90
C LEU A 193 -13.09 2.65 2.08
N ALA A 194 -13.41 1.76 1.13
CA ALA A 194 -12.89 0.40 1.17
C ALA A 194 -11.38 0.33 0.94
N VAL A 195 -10.85 1.16 0.03
CA VAL A 195 -9.39 1.33 -0.18
C VAL A 195 -8.72 1.82 1.10
N LEU A 196 -9.33 2.78 1.80
CA LEU A 196 -8.84 3.26 3.10
C LEU A 196 -8.83 2.16 4.17
N ALA A 197 -9.92 1.39 4.29
CA ALA A 197 -10.01 0.28 5.23
C ALA A 197 -8.94 -0.79 4.96
N ALA A 198 -8.71 -1.10 3.68
CA ALA A 198 -7.68 -2.03 3.23
C ALA A 198 -6.26 -1.54 3.56
N ALA A 199 -5.98 -0.27 3.28
CA ALA A 199 -4.71 0.36 3.60
C ALA A 199 -4.48 0.38 5.12
N ALA A 200 -5.46 0.85 5.90
CA ALA A 200 -5.36 0.88 7.36
C ALA A 200 -5.09 -0.52 7.94
N THR A 201 -5.82 -1.54 7.47
CA THR A 201 -5.66 -2.93 7.95
C THR A 201 -4.27 -3.48 7.63
N SER A 202 -3.85 -3.41 6.37
CA SER A 202 -2.53 -3.95 5.97
C SER A 202 -1.39 -3.23 6.68
N ARG A 203 -1.46 -1.90 6.79
CA ARG A 203 -0.44 -1.09 7.48
C ARG A 203 -0.42 -1.35 8.98
N PHE A 204 -1.57 -1.50 9.63
CA PHE A 204 -1.66 -1.89 11.02
C PHE A 204 -1.04 -3.27 11.28
N LEU A 205 -1.33 -4.26 10.42
CA LEU A 205 -0.75 -5.60 10.54
C LEU A 205 0.77 -5.58 10.37
N ILE A 206 1.30 -4.84 9.39
CA ILE A 206 2.76 -4.70 9.20
C ILE A 206 3.39 -4.11 10.47
N TRP A 207 2.82 -3.02 11.01
CA TRP A 207 3.30 -2.43 12.25
C TRP A 207 3.23 -3.41 13.44
N ARG A 208 2.13 -4.16 13.56
CA ARG A 208 1.95 -5.17 14.61
C ARG A 208 2.94 -6.32 14.49
N TYR A 209 3.21 -6.82 13.29
CA TYR A 209 4.20 -7.85 13.07
C TYR A 209 5.61 -7.37 13.43
N MET A 210 5.94 -6.13 13.08
CA MET A 210 7.24 -5.55 13.44
C MET A 210 7.41 -5.46 14.96
N THR A 211 6.39 -4.99 15.69
CA THR A 211 6.43 -4.91 17.16
C THR A 211 6.43 -6.26 17.87
N THR A 212 5.94 -7.34 17.24
CA THR A 212 5.85 -8.67 17.88
C THR A 212 7.07 -9.54 17.61
N TYR A 213 7.63 -9.47 16.41
CA TYR A 213 8.66 -10.41 15.96
C TYR A 213 10.07 -9.81 15.94
N ILE A 214 10.21 -8.48 16.12
CA ILE A 214 11.48 -7.73 15.91
C ILE A 214 11.77 -6.80 17.12
N SER A 215 11.08 -6.97 18.25
CA SER A 215 11.31 -6.20 19.49
C SER A 215 12.52 -6.71 20.30
#